data_AF-A0A482ZLP6-F1
#
_entry.id   AF-A0A482ZLP6-F1
#
_cell.length_a   1.000
_cell.length_b   1.000
_cell.length_c   1.000
_cell.angle_alpha   90.00
_cell.angle_beta   90.00
_cell.angle_gamma   90.00
#
_symmetry.space_group_name_H-M   'P 1'
#
loop_
_entity.id
_entity.type
_entity.pdbx_description
1 polymer ?
#
loop_
_entity_poly.entity_id
_entity_poly.type
_entity_poly.pdbx_seq_one_letter_code
_entity_poly.pdbx_strand_id
1 'polypeptide(L)'
;MCTASPPCRLAAEKPVTIAMVLRYLQQIGYTLCCDNVDKNIRRRFQRSDRGTISLHHLHIYGVKNRVDCSHLSEDSPSCSLDANAKALLVMPSCDDDLQLKKNIAILISRVLVNHMEFFKFCFSDVTCWHIKHQYYEEMSTKSTVVSTCSCMILPN
;
A
#
# COMPACT_ATOMS: atom_id res chain seq x y z
N MET A 1 17.92 33.27 -14.47
CA MET A 1 16.62 33.74 -15.00
C MET A 1 15.64 32.59 -14.88
N CYS A 2 14.77 32.62 -13.88
CA CYS A 2 13.76 31.59 -13.65
C CYS A 2 12.59 31.84 -14.60
N THR A 3 12.35 30.94 -15.54
CA THR A 3 11.14 30.96 -16.36
C THR A 3 9.97 30.47 -15.53
N ALA A 4 9.09 31.38 -15.15
CA ALA A 4 7.81 31.05 -14.54
C ALA A 4 6.95 30.27 -15.54
N SER A 5 6.56 29.06 -15.19
CA SER A 5 5.52 28.30 -15.91
C SER A 5 4.19 29.08 -15.83
N PRO A 6 3.35 29.03 -16.88
CA PRO A 6 2.09 29.77 -16.90
C PRO A 6 1.13 29.27 -15.81
N PRO A 7 0.27 30.14 -15.27
CA PRO A 7 -0.75 29.73 -14.31
C PRO A 7 -1.77 28.85 -15.05
N CYS A 8 -1.80 27.55 -14.71
CA CYS A 8 -2.86 26.65 -15.12
C CYS A 8 -4.20 27.20 -14.59
N ARG A 9 -4.94 27.91 -15.45
CA ARG A 9 -6.37 28.15 -15.24
C ARG A 9 -7.07 26.81 -15.43
N LEU A 10 -7.20 26.06 -14.35
CA LEU A 10 -8.14 24.95 -14.29
C LEU A 10 -9.54 25.56 -14.37
N ALA A 11 -10.15 25.42 -15.55
CA ALA A 11 -11.58 25.63 -15.72
C ALA A 11 -12.32 24.79 -14.66
N ALA A 12 -13.46 25.31 -14.19
CA ALA A 12 -14.33 24.63 -13.24
C ALA A 12 -14.95 23.37 -13.88
N GLU A 13 -14.15 22.32 -13.99
CA GLU A 13 -14.60 20.98 -14.31
C GLU A 13 -15.12 20.33 -13.03
N LYS A 14 -16.22 19.58 -13.17
CA LYS A 14 -16.90 18.84 -12.10
C LYS A 14 -15.86 18.20 -11.15
N PRO A 15 -16.11 18.15 -9.83
CA PRO A 15 -15.12 17.63 -8.88
C PRO A 15 -14.73 16.20 -9.30
N VAL A 16 -13.52 16.06 -9.85
CA VAL A 16 -12.96 14.76 -10.16
C VAL A 16 -12.75 14.09 -8.81
N THR A 17 -13.59 13.09 -8.52
CA THR A 17 -13.47 12.37 -7.26
C THR A 17 -12.14 11.61 -7.26
N ILE A 18 -11.54 11.45 -6.08
CA ILE A 18 -10.31 10.67 -5.90
C ILE A 18 -10.47 9.27 -6.52
N ALA A 19 -11.67 8.68 -6.45
CA ALA A 19 -11.99 7.41 -7.07
C ALA A 19 -11.83 7.41 -8.61
N MET A 20 -12.19 8.51 -9.30
CA MET A 20 -12.00 8.63 -10.75
C MET A 20 -10.52 8.70 -11.12
N VAL A 21 -9.72 9.47 -10.35
CA VAL A 21 -8.27 9.57 -10.58
C VAL A 21 -7.60 8.22 -10.34
N LEU A 22 -7.96 7.52 -9.26
CA LEU A 22 -7.40 6.20 -8.95
C LEU A 22 -7.72 5.18 -10.04
N ARG A 23 -8.96 5.16 -10.56
CA ARG A 23 -9.35 4.27 -11.66
C ARG A 23 -8.58 4.58 -12.96
N TYR A 24 -8.43 5.86 -13.29
CA TYR A 24 -7.68 6.27 -14.48
C TYR A 24 -6.20 5.87 -14.39
N LEU A 25 -5.57 6.10 -13.23
CA LEU A 25 -4.18 5.68 -13.01
C LEU A 25 -4.02 4.16 -13.11
N GLN A 26 -4.99 3.40 -12.58
CA GLN A 26 -4.98 1.94 -12.66
C GLN A 26 -5.07 1.45 -14.11
N GLN A 27 -5.91 2.08 -14.96
CA GLN A 27 -6.00 1.76 -16.38
C GLN A 27 -4.70 2.04 -17.16
N ILE A 28 -3.92 3.03 -16.74
CA ILE A 28 -2.63 3.38 -17.37
C ILE A 28 -1.46 2.60 -16.75
N GLY A 29 -1.74 1.69 -15.81
CA GLY A 29 -0.73 0.80 -15.23
C GLY A 29 0.05 1.43 -14.08
N TYR A 30 -0.58 2.31 -13.29
CA TYR A 30 0.00 2.90 -12.09
C TYR A 30 -0.90 2.75 -10.88
N THR A 31 -0.28 2.58 -9.71
CA THR A 31 -0.95 2.60 -8.41
C THR A 31 -0.45 3.79 -7.62
N LEU A 32 -1.39 4.58 -7.07
CA LEU A 32 -1.06 5.61 -6.10
C LEU A 32 -0.96 4.98 -4.72
N CYS A 33 0.20 5.13 -4.08
CA CYS A 33 0.43 4.70 -2.72
C CYS A 33 0.45 5.94 -1.82
N CYS A 34 -0.29 5.87 -0.72
CA CYS A 34 -0.35 6.93 0.27
C CYS A 34 0.03 6.33 1.63
N ASP A 35 0.91 7.02 2.36
CA ASP A 35 1.30 6.65 3.72
C ASP A 35 1.15 7.85 4.66
N ASN A 36 0.75 7.56 5.89
CA ASN A 36 0.57 8.57 6.93
C ASN A 36 1.90 8.79 7.66
N VAL A 37 2.34 10.04 7.70
CA VAL A 37 3.55 10.45 8.42
C VAL A 37 3.13 11.39 9.55
N ASP A 38 2.92 10.79 10.71
CA ASP A 38 2.49 11.49 11.92
C ASP A 38 3.66 11.77 12.86
N LYS A 39 3.74 13.01 13.36
CA LYS A 39 4.77 13.40 14.33
C LYS A 39 4.19 14.25 15.44
N ASN A 40 4.31 13.74 16.66
CA ASN A 40 3.97 14.47 17.87
C ASN A 40 5.22 15.15 18.46
N ILE A 41 5.21 16.48 18.49
CA ILE A 41 6.26 17.28 19.13
C ILE A 41 5.82 17.62 20.55
N ARG A 42 6.32 16.83 21.50
CA ARG A 42 6.14 17.09 22.93
C ARG A 42 7.12 18.17 23.37
N ARG A 43 6.62 19.19 24.06
CA ARG A 43 7.46 20.23 24.67
C ARG A 43 8.01 19.73 26.00
N ARG A 44 9.22 20.17 26.36
CA ARG A 44 9.86 19.83 27.65
C ARG A 44 9.02 20.26 28.84
N PHE A 45 8.40 21.45 28.75
CA PHE A 45 7.43 21.96 29.71
C PHE A 45 6.11 22.19 29.00
N GLN A 46 5.09 21.40 29.36
CA GLN A 46 3.73 21.62 28.91
C GLN A 46 3.09 22.71 29.76
N ARG A 47 2.47 23.69 29.11
CA ARG A 47 1.65 24.72 29.75
C ARG A 47 0.26 24.70 29.13
N SER A 48 -0.73 25.24 29.81
CA SER A 48 -2.12 25.34 29.32
C SER A 48 -2.21 26.12 28.00
N ASP A 49 -1.35 27.11 27.79
CA ASP A 49 -1.26 27.91 26.56
C ASP A 49 -0.41 27.26 25.45
N ARG A 50 0.32 26.18 25.77
CA ARG A 50 1.38 25.61 24.93
C ARG A 50 1.46 24.09 25.07
N GLY A 51 0.52 23.42 24.41
CA GLY A 51 0.42 21.97 24.36
C GLY A 51 1.36 21.27 23.36
N THR A 52 1.14 19.97 23.20
CA THR A 52 1.79 19.13 22.18
C THR A 52 1.35 19.57 20.80
N ILE A 53 2.29 19.73 19.87
CA ILE A 53 1.97 19.96 18.46
C ILE A 53 1.91 18.61 17.77
N SER A 54 0.78 18.29 17.15
CA SER A 54 0.63 17.14 16.26
C SER A 54 0.79 17.60 14.82
N LEU A 55 1.72 16.98 14.09
CA LEU A 55 1.94 17.22 12.68
C LEU A 55 1.46 16.00 11.90
N HIS A 56 0.54 16.20 10.97
CA HIS A 56 -0.03 15.16 10.12
C HIS A 56 0.42 15.41 8.68
N HIS A 57 1.20 14.49 8.12
CA HIS A 57 1.62 14.56 6.72
C HIS A 57 1.09 13.35 5.97
N LEU A 58 0.79 13.56 4.70
CA LEU A 58 0.50 12.48 3.78
C LEU A 58 1.66 12.39 2.79
N HIS A 59 2.35 11.25 2.80
CA HIS A 59 3.34 10.94 1.79
C HIS A 59 2.66 10.18 0.65
N ILE A 60 2.70 10.73 -0.55
CA ILE A 60 2.05 10.17 -1.73
C ILE A 60 3.12 9.84 -2.77
N TYR A 61 3.07 8.64 -3.34
CA TYR A 61 3.95 8.27 -4.44
C TYR A 61 3.25 7.38 -5.46
N GLY A 62 3.61 7.53 -6.72
CA GLY A 62 3.12 6.69 -7.81
C GLY A 62 4.06 5.52 -8.05
N VAL A 63 3.52 4.32 -8.13
CA VAL A 63 4.25 3.08 -8.44
C VAL A 63 3.74 2.51 -9.75
N LYS A 64 4.63 2.08 -10.64
CA LYS A 64 4.25 1.34 -11.83
C LYS A 64 3.73 -0.05 -11.46
N ASN A 65 2.57 -0.43 -11.98
CA ASN A 65 1.99 -1.76 -11.81
C ASN A 65 2.93 -2.80 -12.43
N ARG A 66 3.20 -3.87 -11.69
CA ARG A 66 4.05 -4.98 -12.15
C ARG A 66 3.27 -6.04 -12.89
N VAL A 67 2.00 -6.21 -12.54
CA VAL A 67 1.10 -7.19 -13.13
C VAL A 67 0.15 -6.46 -14.05
N ASP A 68 0.03 -6.94 -15.28
CA ASP A 68 -0.96 -6.45 -16.22
C ASP A 68 -2.33 -7.08 -15.89
N CYS A 69 -3.27 -6.22 -15.51
CA CYS A 69 -4.63 -6.60 -15.20
C CYS A 69 -5.62 -6.25 -16.33
N SER A 70 -5.13 -5.90 -17.53
CA SER A 70 -5.95 -5.56 -18.70
C SER A 70 -6.93 -6.66 -19.12
N HIS A 71 -6.63 -7.91 -18.75
CA HIS A 71 -7.45 -9.09 -19.00
C HIS A 71 -8.62 -9.27 -18.01
N LEU A 72 -8.66 -8.50 -16.92
CA LEU A 72 -9.74 -8.58 -15.95
C LEU A 72 -10.97 -7.81 -16.46
N SER A 73 -12.16 -8.38 -16.28
CA SER A 73 -13.40 -7.70 -16.70
C SER A 73 -13.65 -6.44 -15.88
N GLU A 74 -14.13 -5.39 -16.54
CA GLU A 74 -14.66 -4.18 -15.91
C GLU A 74 -16.13 -4.35 -15.45
N ASP A 75 -16.71 -5.54 -15.64
CA ASP A 75 -18.08 -5.83 -15.23
C ASP A 75 -18.27 -5.67 -13.70
N SER A 76 -19.53 -5.44 -13.31
CA SER A 76 -19.92 -5.40 -11.91
C SER A 76 -19.45 -6.67 -11.16
N PRO A 77 -19.10 -6.57 -9.87
CA PRO A 77 -18.65 -7.72 -9.08
C PRO A 77 -19.59 -8.91 -9.27
N SER A 78 -19.04 -10.08 -9.58
CA SER A 78 -19.83 -11.31 -9.81
C SER A 78 -20.61 -11.77 -8.58
N CYS A 79 -20.24 -11.28 -7.40
CA CYS A 79 -20.94 -11.55 -6.15
C CYS A 79 -21.90 -10.40 -5.84
N SER A 80 -23.22 -10.62 -5.98
CA SER A 80 -24.19 -9.72 -5.38
C SER A 80 -24.14 -9.91 -3.87
N LEU A 81 -23.56 -8.93 -3.17
CA LEU A 81 -23.74 -8.80 -1.73
C LEU A 81 -25.21 -8.45 -1.48
N ASP A 82 -26.08 -9.44 -1.51
CA ASP A 82 -27.43 -9.29 -0.99
C ASP A 82 -27.32 -8.80 0.46
N ALA A 83 -28.26 -8.00 0.95
CA ALA A 83 -28.21 -7.52 2.33
C ALA A 83 -28.23 -8.68 3.36
N ASN A 84 -28.63 -9.87 2.91
CA ASN A 84 -28.61 -11.14 3.62
C ASN A 84 -27.40 -12.04 3.29
N ALA A 85 -26.44 -11.58 2.48
CA ALA A 85 -25.17 -12.28 2.24
C ALA A 85 -24.48 -12.41 3.59
N LYS A 86 -24.65 -13.60 4.19
CA LYS A 86 -24.22 -13.93 5.54
C LYS A 86 -22.73 -13.60 5.63
N ALA A 87 -22.34 -12.90 6.69
CA ALA A 87 -20.94 -12.59 6.99
C ALA A 87 -20.00 -13.79 6.74
N LEU A 88 -20.49 -15.01 6.97
CA LEU A 88 -19.85 -16.28 6.65
C LEU A 88 -19.24 -16.40 5.23
N LEU A 89 -19.79 -15.75 4.20
CA LEU A 89 -19.24 -15.76 2.83
C LEU A 89 -17.99 -14.89 2.66
N VAL A 90 -17.79 -13.92 3.55
CA VAL A 90 -16.66 -12.97 3.53
C VAL A 90 -15.67 -13.29 4.65
N MET A 91 -16.08 -14.06 5.66
CA MET A 91 -15.21 -14.47 6.75
C MET A 91 -14.17 -15.48 6.26
N PRO A 92 -12.92 -15.38 6.75
CA PRO A 92 -11.90 -16.38 6.49
C PRO A 92 -12.39 -17.78 6.86
N SER A 93 -12.18 -18.73 5.97
CA SER A 93 -12.43 -20.14 6.20
C SER A 93 -11.29 -20.80 6.99
N CYS A 94 -11.52 -22.04 7.45
CA CYS A 94 -10.44 -22.85 8.03
C CYS A 94 -9.30 -23.11 7.04
N ASP A 95 -9.60 -23.16 5.74
CA ASP A 95 -8.60 -23.34 4.69
C ASP A 95 -7.73 -22.08 4.54
N ASP A 96 -8.33 -20.89 4.64
CA ASP A 96 -7.59 -19.62 4.63
C ASP A 96 -6.65 -19.52 5.84
N ASP A 97 -7.08 -19.96 7.02
CA ASP A 97 -6.24 -20.03 8.21
C ASP A 97 -5.06 -21.00 8.01
N LEU A 98 -5.30 -22.16 7.40
CA LEU A 98 -4.24 -23.12 7.09
C LEU A 98 -3.23 -22.54 6.09
N GLN A 99 -3.70 -21.85 5.05
CA GLN A 99 -2.82 -21.18 4.08
C GLN A 99 -2.02 -20.06 4.74
N LEU A 100 -2.68 -19.26 5.59
CA LEU A 100 -2.03 -18.19 6.35
C LEU A 100 -0.92 -18.74 7.25
N LYS A 101 -1.19 -19.82 8.00
CA LYS A 101 -0.20 -20.48 8.84
C LYS A 101 1.02 -20.96 8.04
N LYS A 102 0.79 -21.57 6.86
CA LYS A 102 1.88 -21.99 5.96
C LYS A 102 2.73 -20.79 5.50
N ASN A 103 2.08 -19.69 5.11
CA ASN A 103 2.76 -18.47 4.68
C ASN A 103 3.56 -17.83 5.82
N ILE A 104 2.99 -17.74 7.02
CA ILE A 104 3.66 -17.22 8.20
C ILE A 104 4.86 -18.10 8.58
N ALA A 105 4.75 -19.43 8.51
CA ALA A 105 5.87 -20.33 8.79
C ALA A 105 7.07 -20.07 7.86
N ILE A 106 6.82 -19.78 6.58
CA ILE A 106 7.86 -19.38 5.62
C ILE A 106 8.48 -18.02 6.01
N LEU A 107 7.69 -17.06 6.49
CA LEU A 107 8.22 -15.77 6.94
C LEU A 107 9.10 -15.93 8.19
N ILE A 108 8.65 -16.74 9.15
CA ILE A 108 9.41 -17.04 10.37
C ILE A 108 10.73 -17.73 10.03
N SER A 109 10.72 -18.71 9.12
CA SER A 109 11.96 -19.41 8.74
C SER A 109 13.01 -18.45 8.17
N ARG A 110 12.60 -17.45 7.36
CA ARG A 110 13.51 -16.39 6.87
C ARG A 110 14.12 -15.57 8.01
N VAL A 111 13.31 -15.19 9.00
CA VAL A 111 13.79 -14.42 10.16
C VAL A 111 14.79 -15.25 10.95
N LEU A 112 14.50 -16.52 11.22
CA LEU A 112 15.41 -17.42 11.92
C LEU A 112 16.75 -17.57 11.19
N VAL A 113 16.71 -17.83 9.88
CA VAL A 113 17.93 -17.96 9.05
C VAL A 113 18.72 -16.65 8.92
N ASN A 114 18.06 -15.49 8.90
CA ASN A 114 18.73 -14.20 8.81
C ASN A 114 19.43 -13.78 10.11
N HIS A 115 18.85 -14.13 11.27
CA HIS A 115 19.28 -13.60 12.56
C HIS A 115 19.98 -14.62 13.46
N MET A 116 19.88 -15.92 13.18
CA MET A 116 20.49 -16.97 13.99
C MET A 116 21.48 -17.79 13.17
N GLU A 117 22.75 -17.77 13.57
CA GLU A 117 23.85 -18.43 12.83
C GLU A 117 23.64 -19.93 12.65
N PHE A 118 23.12 -20.61 13.69
CA PHE A 118 22.81 -22.04 13.62
C PHE A 118 21.83 -22.36 12.48
N PHE A 119 20.72 -21.63 12.41
CA PHE A 119 19.71 -21.86 11.37
C PHE A 119 20.24 -21.47 9.99
N LYS A 120 21.05 -20.42 9.90
CA LYS A 120 21.74 -20.03 8.66
C LYS A 120 22.65 -21.14 8.14
N PHE A 121 23.45 -21.73 9.03
CA PHE A 121 24.37 -22.80 8.68
C PHE A 121 23.62 -24.06 8.21
N CYS A 122 22.57 -24.46 8.93
CA CYS A 122 21.87 -25.72 8.66
C CYS A 122 20.80 -25.65 7.56
N PHE A 123 20.20 -24.48 7.29
CA PHE A 123 18.97 -24.39 6.49
C PHE A 123 18.94 -23.27 5.45
N SER A 124 20.07 -22.62 5.15
CA SER A 124 20.11 -21.52 4.18
C SER A 124 19.78 -21.95 2.74
N ASP A 125 20.07 -23.20 2.40
CA ASP A 125 19.84 -23.82 1.09
C ASP A 125 18.38 -24.21 0.86
N VAL A 126 17.66 -24.60 1.92
CA VAL A 126 16.25 -25.03 1.84
C VAL A 126 15.24 -23.92 2.13
N THR A 127 15.70 -22.76 2.60
CA THR A 127 14.79 -21.67 3.01
C THR A 127 14.16 -20.96 1.82
N CYS A 128 12.83 -20.90 1.83
CA CYS A 128 12.06 -20.26 0.76
C CYS A 128 11.97 -18.73 0.95
N TRP A 129 12.66 -17.97 0.09
CA TRP A 129 12.75 -16.50 0.16
C TRP A 129 11.54 -15.74 -0.38
N HIS A 130 10.73 -16.37 -1.23
CA HIS A 130 9.53 -15.76 -1.79
C HIS A 130 8.39 -16.79 -1.81
N ILE A 131 7.21 -16.39 -1.31
CA ILE A 131 6.03 -17.26 -1.31
C ILE A 131 5.56 -17.40 -2.76
N LYS A 132 5.47 -18.62 -3.28
CA LYS A 132 5.05 -18.86 -4.66
C LYS A 132 3.56 -18.52 -4.82
N HIS A 133 3.25 -17.73 -5.83
CA HIS A 133 1.90 -17.36 -6.24
C HIS A 133 1.87 -17.11 -7.76
N GLN A 134 0.69 -16.93 -8.35
CA GLN A 134 0.52 -16.83 -9.81
C GLN A 134 1.38 -15.72 -10.46
N TYR A 135 1.55 -14.57 -9.80
CA TYR A 135 2.37 -13.44 -10.28
C TYR A 135 3.76 -13.34 -9.63
N TYR A 136 4.34 -14.49 -9.26
CA TYR A 136 5.58 -14.54 -8.48
C TYR A 136 6.74 -13.82 -9.18
N GLU A 137 6.89 -14.05 -10.49
CA GLU A 137 8.02 -13.53 -11.26
C GLU A 137 7.98 -12.00 -11.27
N GLU A 138 6.83 -11.42 -11.55
CA GLU A 138 6.60 -9.98 -11.57
C GLU A 138 6.80 -9.40 -10.18
N MET A 139 6.18 -9.98 -9.14
CA MET A 139 6.19 -9.44 -7.78
C MET A 139 7.52 -9.66 -7.04
N SER A 140 8.38 -10.56 -7.52
CA SER A 140 9.75 -10.71 -7.01
C SER A 140 10.65 -9.53 -7.38
N THR A 141 10.26 -8.73 -8.38
CA THR A 141 11.03 -7.57 -8.83
C THR A 141 10.73 -6.31 -7.99
N LYS A 142 11.76 -5.47 -7.83
CA LYS A 142 11.67 -4.21 -7.10
C LYS A 142 10.68 -3.25 -7.78
N SER A 143 9.81 -2.61 -7.00
CA SER A 143 8.87 -1.59 -7.50
C SER A 143 9.61 -0.40 -8.12
N THR A 144 9.07 0.13 -9.22
CA THR A 144 9.55 1.38 -9.82
C THR A 144 8.66 2.54 -9.40
N VAL A 145 9.24 3.48 -8.64
CA VAL A 145 8.57 4.71 -8.21
C VAL A 145 8.74 5.77 -9.30
N VAL A 146 7.63 6.38 -9.73
CA VAL A 146 7.59 7.27 -10.91
C VAL A 146 7.45 8.74 -10.50
N SER A 147 6.80 9.01 -9.37
CA SER A 147 6.66 10.36 -8.81
C SER A 147 6.45 10.29 -7.30
N THR A 148 6.94 11.29 -6.58
CA THR A 148 6.76 11.43 -5.12
C THR A 148 6.29 12.85 -4.82
N CYS A 149 5.31 12.98 -3.94
CA CYS A 149 4.79 14.25 -3.44
C CYS A 149 4.51 14.09 -1.93
N SER A 150 4.95 15.06 -1.13
CA SER A 150 4.67 15.10 0.30
C SER A 150 3.85 16.35 0.60
N CYS A 151 2.66 16.17 1.17
CA CYS A 151 1.77 17.25 1.54
C CYS A 151 1.61 17.32 3.06
N MET A 152 1.76 18.50 3.64
CA MET A 152 1.44 18.76 5.04
C MET A 152 -0.06 19.01 5.15
N ILE A 153 -0.76 18.21 5.94
CA ILE A 153 -2.16 18.47 6.29
C ILE A 153 -2.13 19.48 7.42
N LEU A 154 -2.41 20.74 7.09
CA LEU A 154 -2.50 21.78 8.11
C LEU A 154 -3.70 21.49 9.02
N PRO A 155 -3.53 21.58 10.35
CA PRO A 155 -4.68 21.55 11.25
C PRO A 155 -5.54 22.79 10.96
N ASN A 156 -6.85 22.56 10.74
CA ASN A 156 -7.86 23.63 10.62
C ASN A 156 -7.93 24.47 11.90
#